data_AF-A0AB36JUI7-F1
#
_entry.id   AF-A0AB36JUI7-F1
#
_cell.length_a   1.000
_cell.length_b   1.000
_cell.length_c   1.000
_cell.angle_alpha   90.00
_cell.angle_beta   90.00
_cell.angle_gamma   90.00
#
_symmetry.space_group_name_H-M   'P 1'
#
loop_
_entity.id
_entity.type
_entity.pdbx_description
1 polymer ?
#
loop_
_entity_poly.entity_id
_entity_poly.type
_entity_poly.pdbx_seq_one_letter_code
_entity_poly.pdbx_strand_id
1 'polypeptide(L)'
;QEILEVENRYWTEMFHHLEELKKNKHFQALILKGYFQDKAVNGVSLLAQDHIVQNGKRSAVMEDLIAVSKLQDFFITVENLGSQAPDEDEE
;
A
#
# COMPACT_ATOMS: atom_id res chain seq x y z
N GLN A 1 25.38 14.09 -5.11
CA GLN A 1 25.64 12.70 -5.52
C GLN A 1 25.36 11.77 -4.35
N GLU A 2 26.05 11.95 -3.21
CA GLU A 2 25.86 11.16 -1.98
C GLU A 2 24.41 11.02 -1.47
N ILE A 3 23.59 12.10 -1.47
CA ILE A 3 22.18 12.03 -1.02
C ILE A 3 21.33 11.12 -1.93
N LEU A 4 21.57 11.16 -3.25
CA LEU A 4 20.82 10.35 -4.21
C LEU A 4 21.18 8.87 -4.10
N GLU A 5 22.45 8.56 -3.83
CA GLU A 5 22.93 7.19 -3.62
C GLU A 5 22.34 6.58 -2.34
N VAL A 6 22.24 7.36 -1.26
CA VAL A 6 21.61 6.93 0.00
C VAL A 6 20.10 6.71 -0.17
N GLU A 7 19.41 7.61 -0.88
CA GLU A 7 17.99 7.46 -1.19
C GLU A 7 17.73 6.23 -2.08
N ASN A 8 18.57 5.99 -3.09
CA ASN A 8 18.44 4.81 -3.96
C ASN A 8 18.61 3.50 -3.18
N ARG A 9 19.59 3.43 -2.28
CA ARG A 9 19.79 2.23 -1.43
C ARG A 9 18.59 1.98 -0.52
N TYR A 10 18.04 3.02 0.09
CA TYR A 10 16.86 2.92 0.95
C TYR A 10 15.65 2.30 0.21
N TRP A 11 15.34 2.78 -1.00
CA TRP A 11 14.21 2.25 -1.76
C TRP A 11 14.45 0.83 -2.27
N THR A 12 15.69 0.48 -2.61
CA THR A 12 16.09 -0.87 -3.02
C THR A 12 15.89 -1.88 -1.88
N GLU A 13 16.37 -1.55 -0.67
CA GLU A 13 16.16 -2.39 0.51
C GLU A 13 14.67 -2.55 0.84
N MET A 14 13.92 -1.45 0.74
CA MET A 14 12.48 -1.47 0.99
C MET A 14 11.71 -2.33 -0.02
N PHE A 15 12.13 -2.29 -1.29
CA PHE A 15 11.59 -3.15 -2.33
C PHE A 15 11.84 -4.63 -2.03
N HIS A 16 13.08 -5.02 -1.70
CA HIS A 16 13.39 -6.41 -1.34
C HIS A 16 12.56 -6.89 -0.14
N HIS A 17 12.38 -6.07 0.89
CA HIS A 17 11.51 -6.42 2.02
C HIS A 17 10.05 -6.58 1.60
N LEU A 18 9.55 -5.70 0.74
CA LEU A 18 8.18 -5.79 0.23
C LEU A 18 7.98 -7.04 -0.63
N GLU A 19 8.95 -7.42 -1.46
CA GLU A 19 8.89 -8.66 -2.25
C GLU A 19 8.81 -9.90 -1.37
N GLU A 20 9.65 -9.99 -0.34
CA GLU A 20 9.61 -11.11 0.61
C GLU A 20 8.29 -11.16 1.39
N LEU A 21 7.77 -10.01 1.81
CA LEU A 21 6.45 -9.92 2.44
C LEU A 21 5.35 -10.39 1.49
N LYS A 22 5.40 -10.01 0.21
CA LYS A 22 4.42 -10.44 -0.80
C LYS A 22 4.43 -11.95 -1.02
N LYS A 23 5.51 -12.67 -0.73
CA LYS A 23 5.58 -14.15 -0.76
C LYS A 23 4.97 -14.80 0.49
N ASN A 24 4.87 -14.07 1.60
CA ASN A 24 4.35 -14.60 2.86
C ASN A 24 2.83 -14.75 2.86
N LYS A 25 2.33 -15.97 3.10
CA LYS A 25 0.88 -16.28 3.07
C LYS A 25 0.05 -15.52 4.11
N HIS A 26 0.61 -15.23 5.28
CA HIS A 26 -0.09 -14.47 6.32
C HIS A 26 -0.21 -12.99 5.92
N PHE A 27 0.85 -12.43 5.32
CA PHE A 27 0.81 -11.07 4.79
C PHE A 27 -0.19 -10.95 3.63
N GLN A 28 -0.18 -11.90 2.70
CA GLN A 28 -1.16 -11.97 1.62
C GLN A 28 -2.60 -12.00 2.16
N ALA A 29 -2.88 -12.84 3.16
CA ALA A 29 -4.21 -12.97 3.73
C ALA A 29 -4.65 -11.71 4.49
N LEU A 30 -3.78 -11.17 5.34
CA LEU A 30 -4.13 -10.07 6.25
C LEU A 30 -4.13 -8.71 5.55
N ILE A 31 -3.06 -8.40 4.82
CA ILE A 31 -2.84 -7.06 4.26
C ILE A 31 -3.37 -6.99 2.83
N LEU A 32 -2.91 -7.86 1.93
CA LEU A 32 -3.29 -7.75 0.51
C LEU A 32 -4.77 -8.08 0.30
N LYS A 33 -5.23 -9.22 0.82
CA LYS A 33 -6.62 -9.63 0.72
C LYS A 33 -7.50 -8.92 1.76
N GLY A 34 -7.15 -8.98 3.05
CA GLY A 34 -7.99 -8.42 4.11
C GLY A 34 -8.10 -6.90 4.08
N TYR A 35 -6.96 -6.20 4.11
CA TYR A 35 -6.93 -4.74 4.26
C TYR A 35 -7.08 -3.99 2.94
N PHE A 36 -6.37 -4.37 1.87
CA PHE A 36 -6.48 -3.64 0.59
C PHE A 36 -7.73 -4.01 -0.21
N GLN A 37 -8.10 -5.30 -0.26
CA GLN A 37 -9.23 -5.74 -1.06
C GLN A 37 -10.55 -5.77 -0.27
N ASP A 38 -10.66 -6.65 0.73
CA ASP A 38 -11.93 -6.94 1.41
C ASP A 38 -12.44 -5.69 2.17
N LYS A 39 -11.56 -4.98 2.91
CA LYS A 39 -11.95 -3.75 3.61
C LYS A 39 -12.39 -2.64 2.65
N ALA A 40 -11.75 -2.47 1.50
CA ALA A 40 -12.15 -1.47 0.51
C ALA A 40 -13.55 -1.76 -0.07
N VAL A 41 -13.79 -3.00 -0.49
CA VAL A 41 -15.11 -3.43 -1.01
C VAL A 41 -16.21 -3.25 0.05
N ASN A 42 -15.92 -3.62 1.29
CA ASN A 42 -16.85 -3.46 2.40
C ASN A 42 -17.12 -1.98 2.70
N GLY A 43 -16.09 -1.14 2.68
CA GLY A 43 -16.21 0.31 2.90
C GLY A 43 -17.08 0.98 1.83
N VAL A 44 -16.87 0.65 0.55
CA VAL A 44 -17.73 1.14 -0.55
C VAL A 44 -19.18 0.70 -0.35
N SER A 45 -19.40 -0.54 0.07
CA SER A 45 -20.75 -1.04 0.36
C SER A 45 -21.39 -0.30 1.54
N LEU A 46 -20.62 0.02 2.59
CA LEU A 46 -21.08 0.78 3.76
C LEU A 46 -21.54 2.20 3.37
N LEU A 47 -20.87 2.86 2.42
CA LEU A 47 -21.25 4.20 1.98
C LEU A 47 -22.69 4.27 1.44
N ALA A 48 -23.21 3.17 0.92
CA ALA A 48 -24.56 3.07 0.37
C ALA A 48 -25.62 2.67 1.42
N GLN A 49 -25.22 2.28 2.64
CA GLN A 49 -26.18 1.83 3.65
C GLN A 49 -26.96 3.00 4.25
N ASP A 50 -28.29 2.90 4.27
CA ASP A 50 -29.19 3.96 4.76
C ASP A 50 -28.81 4.44 6.16
N HIS A 51 -28.44 3.52 7.06
CA HIS A 51 -28.04 3.86 8.41
C HIS A 51 -26.75 4.71 8.44
N ILE A 52 -25.80 4.52 7.51
CA ILE A 52 -24.59 5.34 7.39
C ILE A 52 -24.95 6.72 6.83
N VAL A 53 -25.82 6.77 5.83
CA VAL A 53 -26.27 8.01 5.18
C VAL A 53 -27.04 8.88 6.16
N GLN A 54 -28.09 8.33 6.79
CA GLN A 54 -29.00 9.06 7.67
C GLN A 54 -28.30 9.56 8.94
N ASN A 55 -27.29 8.82 9.43
CA ASN A 55 -26.50 9.24 10.59
C ASN A 55 -25.28 10.11 10.22
N GLY A 56 -25.12 10.52 8.96
CA GLY A 56 -24.03 11.39 8.52
C GLY A 56 -22.62 10.78 8.64
N LYS A 57 -22.49 9.44 8.65
CA LYS A 57 -21.22 8.74 8.91
C LYS A 57 -20.37 8.48 7.67
N ARG A 58 -20.80 8.94 6.49
CA ARG A 58 -20.08 8.72 5.23
C ARG A 58 -18.66 9.29 5.24
N SER A 59 -18.43 10.42 5.89
CA SER A 59 -17.09 11.03 6.00
C SER A 59 -16.09 10.08 6.66
N ALA A 60 -16.45 9.50 7.80
CA ALA A 60 -15.58 8.54 8.50
C ALA A 60 -15.27 7.30 7.64
N VAL A 61 -16.27 6.76 6.93
CA VAL A 61 -16.06 5.63 6.01
C VAL A 61 -15.16 6.03 4.82
N MET A 62 -15.30 7.24 4.30
CA MET A 62 -14.42 7.76 3.24
C MET A 62 -12.98 7.95 3.74
N GLU A 63 -12.77 8.44 4.95
CA GLU A 63 -11.43 8.58 5.55
C GLU A 63 -10.72 7.22 5.69
N ASP A 64 -11.46 6.18 6.10
CA ASP A 64 -10.93 4.82 6.14
C ASP A 64 -10.53 4.29 4.75
N LEU A 65 -11.35 4.55 3.73
CA LEU A 65 -11.04 4.16 2.34
C LEU A 65 -9.82 4.93 1.79
N ILE A 66 -9.69 6.21 2.12
CA ILE A 66 -8.52 7.03 1.77
C ILE A 66 -7.26 6.46 2.43
N ALA A 67 -7.34 6.01 3.68
CA ALA A 67 -6.20 5.40 4.36
C ALA A 67 -5.76 4.08 3.68
N VAL A 68 -6.70 3.27 3.21
CA VAL A 68 -6.40 2.08 2.40
C VAL A 68 -5.66 2.48 1.12
N SER A 69 -6.19 3.45 0.37
CA SER A 69 -5.57 3.94 -0.87
C SER A 69 -4.15 4.45 -0.63
N LYS A 70 -3.95 5.32 0.38
CA LYS A 70 -2.63 5.90 0.69
C LYS A 70 -1.58 4.85 1.02
N LEU A 71 -1.94 3.80 1.75
CA LEU A 71 -1.00 2.72 2.07
C LEU A 71 -0.67 1.88 0.83
N GLN A 72 -1.66 1.63 -0.03
CA GLN A 72 -1.42 0.94 -1.30
C GLN A 72 -0.54 1.78 -2.25
N ASP A 73 -0.74 3.10 -2.30
CA ASP A 73 0.10 4.04 -3.06
C ASP A 73 1.55 4.04 -2.57
N PHE A 74 1.76 3.91 -1.26
CA PHE A 74 3.10 3.76 -0.69
C PHE A 74 3.77 2.48 -1.19
N PHE A 75 3.05 1.35 -1.25
CA PHE A 75 3.60 0.09 -1.79
C PHE A 75 3.99 0.25 -3.26
N ILE A 76 3.13 0.88 -4.06
CA ILE A 76 3.41 1.15 -5.48
C ILE A 76 4.63 2.05 -5.63
N THR A 77 4.80 3.04 -4.75
CA THR A 77 5.97 3.92 -4.74
C THR A 77 7.25 3.15 -4.43
N VAL A 78 7.22 2.28 -3.41
CA VAL A 78 8.36 1.39 -3.08
C VAL A 78 8.72 0.52 -4.27
N GLU A 79 7.74 -0.07 -4.96
CA GLU A 79 7.98 -0.88 -6.15
C GLU A 79 8.59 -0.07 -7.29
N ASN A 80 7.99 1.07 -7.63
CA ASN A 80 8.44 1.89 -8.74
C ASN A 80 9.84 2.48 -8.54
N LEU A 81 10.17 2.89 -7.31
CA LEU A 81 11.45 3.51 -7.00
C LEU A 81 12.55 2.47 -6.73
N GLY A 82 12.22 1.37 -6.06
CA GLY A 82 13.18 0.31 -5.74
C GLY A 82 13.50 -0.63 -6.90
N SER A 83 12.59 -0.80 -7.87
CA SER A 83 12.84 -1.65 -9.05
C SER A 83 13.67 -0.97 -10.14
N GLN A 84 14.01 0.31 -9.99
CA GLN A 84 14.76 1.11 -10.97
C GLN A 84 16.23 1.31 -10.62
N ALA A 85 16.71 0.74 -9.50
CA ALA A 85 18.13 0.77 -9.19
C ALA A 85 18.89 -0.01 -10.28
N PRO A 86 19.82 0.62 -11.03
CA PRO A 86 20.71 -0.11 -11.91
C PRO A 86 21.50 -1.08 -11.05
N ASP A 87 21.64 -2.33 -11.50
CA ASP A 87 22.62 -3.25 -10.94
C ASP A 87 23.98 -2.54 -11.00
N GLU A 88 24.52 -2.11 -9.85
CA GLU A 88 25.90 -1.64 -9.72
C GLU A 88 26.90 -2.82 -9.78
N ASP A 89 26.62 -3.79 -10.66
CA ASP A 89 27.42 -4.98 -10.96
C ASP A 89 27.58 -5.11 -12.50
N GLU A 90 27.96 -4.03 -13.18
CA GLU A 90 28.70 -4.13 -14.45
C GLU A 90 30.11 -3.56 -14.19
N GLU A 91 31.06 -4.47 -13.96
CA GLU A 91 32.53 -4.25 -13.85
C GLU A 91 33.13 -3.47 -15.03
#